data_AF-A0A1G0I8H3-F1
#
_entry.id   AF-A0A1G0I8H3-F1
#
_cell.length_a   1.000
_cell.length_b   1.000
_cell.length_c   1.000
_cell.angle_alpha   90.00
_cell.angle_beta   90.00
_cell.angle_gamma   90.00
#
_symmetry.space_group_name_H-M   'P 1'
#
loop_
_entity.id
_entity.type
_entity.pdbx_description
1 polymer ?
#
loop_
_entity_poly.entity_id
_entity_poly.type
_entity_poly.pdbx_seq_one_letter_code
_entity_poly.pdbx_strand_id
1 'polypeptide(L)'
;LFDPVELLRPGWPLHRELERLVAQAPGADGGRVIAFGAGGGGTGSASGAGGGADEGPGDAPANLRPDPDFAGGALRLLPFVLRGEATLASRVSENLEAILLDTGMAGADTALLAQEAFGATIEHARYLTVHDLTAMIAMQYENVGLGALWPVLETALLSPGQECWLDQPPEPMVHLMDGQARIAMLDDDAWLALQPEEMRNAESARIERSFIRFQMRQRQIAALLEAHGIPATFDHCSSGLDPRSVLSG
;
A
#
# COMPACT_ATOMS: atom_id res chain seq x y z
N LEU A 1 -7.59 -3.83 12.48
CA LEU A 1 -7.47 -4.28 11.09
C LEU A 1 -6.91 -3.15 10.26
N PHE A 2 -6.17 -3.46 9.21
CA PHE A 2 -5.49 -2.50 8.35
C PHE A 2 -6.22 -2.35 7.02
N ASP A 3 -5.99 -1.22 6.35
CA ASP A 3 -6.33 -1.02 4.94
C ASP A 3 -5.25 -1.63 4.02
N PRO A 4 -5.62 -2.08 2.80
CA PRO A 4 -4.64 -2.53 1.80
C PRO A 4 -3.46 -1.58 1.58
N VAL A 5 -3.65 -0.26 1.59
CA VAL A 5 -2.56 0.70 1.35
C VAL A 5 -1.48 0.64 2.43
N GLU A 6 -1.84 0.22 3.66
CA GLU A 6 -0.92 0.07 4.78
C GLU A 6 -0.07 -1.21 4.66
N LEU A 7 -0.65 -2.28 4.09
CA LEU A 7 0.06 -3.54 3.87
C LEU A 7 0.94 -3.51 2.63
N LEU A 8 0.45 -2.86 1.56
CA LEU A 8 1.15 -2.70 0.30
C LEU A 8 2.06 -1.47 0.34
N ARG A 9 3.04 -1.46 1.25
CA ARG A 9 4.10 -0.45 1.31
C ARG A 9 5.45 -1.06 0.92
N PRO A 10 6.29 -0.37 0.12
CA PRO A 10 7.61 -0.87 -0.27
C PRO A 10 8.43 -1.38 0.92
N GLY A 11 9.02 -2.55 0.75
CA GLY A 11 9.81 -3.20 1.80
C GLY A 11 9.00 -3.87 2.92
N TRP A 12 7.68 -3.98 2.78
CA TRP A 12 6.80 -4.78 3.66
C TRP A 12 6.96 -4.48 5.16
N PRO A 13 6.89 -3.22 5.60
CA PRO A 13 7.26 -2.81 6.96
C PRO A 13 6.48 -3.55 8.06
N LEU A 14 5.17 -3.78 7.86
CA LEU A 14 4.34 -4.54 8.81
C LEU A 14 4.82 -5.99 8.97
N HIS A 15 5.08 -6.68 7.86
CA HIS A 15 5.53 -8.07 7.88
C HIS A 15 6.92 -8.20 8.49
N ARG A 16 7.85 -7.29 8.14
CA ARG A 16 9.19 -7.23 8.75
C ARG A 16 9.13 -6.96 10.25
N GLU A 17 8.21 -6.12 10.70
CA GLU A 17 8.03 -5.87 12.11
C GLU A 17 7.52 -7.10 12.85
N LEU A 18 6.54 -7.82 12.29
CA LEU A 18 6.09 -9.11 12.84
C LEU A 18 7.25 -10.11 12.94
N GLU A 19 8.10 -10.21 11.92
CA GLU A 19 9.30 -11.06 11.96
C GLU A 19 10.28 -10.64 13.05
N ARG A 20 10.54 -9.33 13.19
CA ARG A 20 11.43 -8.76 14.20
C ARG A 20 10.95 -9.07 15.61
N LEU A 21 9.66 -8.86 15.90
CA LEU A 21 9.06 -9.12 17.20
C LEU A 21 9.07 -10.61 17.55
N VAL A 22 8.74 -11.48 16.59
CA VAL A 22 8.78 -12.94 16.81
C VAL A 22 10.20 -13.43 17.09
N ALA A 23 11.22 -12.84 16.47
CA ALA A 23 12.63 -13.18 16.73
C ALA A 23 13.06 -12.83 18.17
N GLN A 24 12.36 -11.90 18.82
CA GLN A 24 12.59 -11.47 20.20
C GLN A 24 11.65 -12.16 21.21
N ALA A 25 10.66 -12.90 20.74
CA ALA A 25 9.63 -13.49 21.59
C ALA A 25 10.16 -14.70 22.39
N PRO A 26 10.00 -14.70 23.72
CA PRO A 26 10.40 -15.82 24.56
C PRO A 26 9.52 -17.04 24.30
N GLY A 27 10.07 -18.25 24.49
CA GLY A 27 9.30 -19.49 24.41
C GLY A 27 10.13 -20.68 23.92
N ALA A 28 9.66 -21.88 24.21
CA ALA A 28 10.31 -23.13 23.84
C ALA A 28 10.38 -23.34 22.32
N ASP A 29 11.31 -24.20 21.91
CA ASP A 29 11.44 -24.68 20.54
C ASP A 29 10.18 -25.44 20.10
N GLY A 30 9.68 -25.15 18.90
CA GLY A 30 8.52 -25.82 18.31
C GLY A 30 7.60 -24.89 17.53
N GLY A 31 6.58 -25.47 16.88
CA GLY A 31 5.54 -24.73 16.18
C GLY A 31 4.67 -23.96 17.17
N ARG A 32 4.53 -22.65 16.97
CA ARG A 32 3.76 -21.76 17.83
C ARG A 32 3.09 -20.65 17.05
N VAL A 33 1.97 -20.15 17.56
CA VAL A 33 1.29 -18.95 17.07
C VAL A 33 1.55 -17.83 18.06
N ILE A 34 2.03 -16.69 17.57
CA ILE A 34 2.24 -15.47 18.36
C ILE A 34 1.32 -14.40 17.79
N ALA A 35 0.48 -13.83 18.65
CA ALA A 35 -0.42 -12.74 18.29
C ALA A 35 0.00 -11.45 18.98
N PHE A 36 -0.04 -10.34 18.24
CA PHE A 36 0.17 -9.00 18.76
C PHE A 36 -1.17 -8.27 18.69
N GLY A 37 -1.65 -7.78 19.84
CA GLY A 37 -2.92 -7.07 19.96
C GLY A 37 -2.69 -5.66 20.49
N ALA A 38 -3.54 -4.72 20.07
CA ALA A 38 -3.65 -3.43 20.74
C ALA A 38 -4.36 -3.67 22.07
N GLY A 39 -3.68 -3.46 23.19
CA GLY A 39 -4.20 -3.70 24.52
C GLY A 39 -5.50 -2.93 24.77
N GLY A 40 -6.59 -3.66 24.94
CA GLY A 40 -7.78 -3.21 25.65
C GLY A 40 -7.94 -4.09 26.88
N GLY A 41 -7.84 -3.50 28.08
CA GLY A 41 -7.93 -4.23 29.35
C GLY A 41 -9.14 -5.17 29.42
N GLY A 42 -8.86 -6.47 29.54
CA GLY A 42 -9.85 -7.54 29.68
C GLY A 42 -9.21 -8.80 30.23
N THR A 43 -9.07 -8.84 31.56
CA THR A 43 -8.73 -9.98 32.45
C THR A 43 -8.25 -11.29 31.80
N GLY A 44 -6.93 -11.42 31.63
CA GLY A 44 -6.28 -12.69 31.30
C GLY A 44 -4.78 -12.58 31.49
N SER A 45 -4.29 -13.02 32.64
CA SER A 45 -2.89 -12.98 33.05
C SER A 45 -1.95 -13.60 32.00
N ALA A 46 -1.01 -12.80 31.47
CA ALA A 46 0.30 -13.28 31.04
C ALA A 46 1.39 -12.36 31.61
N SER A 47 2.06 -12.87 32.63
CA SER A 47 3.28 -12.32 33.20
C SER A 47 4.45 -12.42 32.22
N GLY A 48 5.20 -11.34 32.00
CA GLY A 48 6.48 -11.41 31.29
C GLY A 48 7.12 -10.05 31.02
N ALA A 49 8.22 -9.77 31.71
CA ALA A 49 8.89 -8.48 31.87
C ALA A 49 9.74 -7.94 30.69
N GLY A 50 9.84 -6.60 30.64
CA GLY A 50 10.97 -5.81 30.12
C GLY A 50 10.75 -5.20 28.73
N GLY A 51 10.95 -3.91 28.44
CA GLY A 51 11.41 -2.74 29.19
C GLY A 51 11.73 -1.63 28.16
N GLY A 52 11.17 -0.43 28.34
CA GLY A 52 11.38 0.74 27.47
C GLY A 52 10.29 1.78 27.72
N ALA A 53 10.66 2.96 28.21
CA ALA A 53 9.72 3.98 28.66
C ALA A 53 9.05 4.71 27.48
N ASP A 54 8.01 4.09 26.90
CA ASP A 54 6.83 4.77 26.31
C ASP A 54 5.68 3.81 25.91
N GLU A 55 5.86 2.49 26.03
CA GLU A 55 4.84 1.50 25.65
C GLU A 55 4.42 0.69 26.89
N GLY A 56 3.12 0.73 27.22
CA GLY A 56 2.56 -0.05 28.33
C GLY A 56 2.58 -1.56 28.05
N PRO A 57 2.63 -2.42 29.09
CA PRO A 57 2.60 -3.87 28.91
C PRO A 57 1.25 -4.28 28.30
N GLY A 58 1.25 -4.63 27.02
CA GLY A 58 0.06 -5.06 26.27
C GLY A 58 -0.33 -4.15 25.11
N ASP A 59 0.35 -3.02 24.92
CA ASP A 59 0.14 -2.18 23.75
C ASP A 59 0.90 -2.73 22.54
N ALA A 60 0.22 -2.83 21.39
CA ALA A 60 0.90 -3.10 20.13
C ALA A 60 1.90 -1.96 19.86
N PRO A 61 3.13 -2.28 19.42
CA PRO A 61 4.10 -1.30 18.95
C PRO A 61 3.45 -0.30 17.99
N ALA A 62 3.86 0.97 18.05
CA ALA A 62 3.23 2.03 17.28
C ALA A 62 3.14 1.73 15.77
N ASN A 63 4.14 1.04 15.22
CA ASN A 63 4.20 0.59 13.83
C ASN A 63 3.29 -0.61 13.49
N LEU A 64 2.65 -1.25 14.47
CA LEU A 64 1.60 -2.26 14.29
C LEU A 64 0.20 -1.71 14.62
N ARG A 65 0.05 -0.38 14.73
CA ARG A 65 -1.24 0.27 14.86
C ARG A 65 -1.73 0.72 13.47
N PRO A 66 -2.95 0.35 13.06
CA PRO A 66 -3.54 0.88 11.85
C PRO A 66 -3.68 2.40 11.92
N ASP A 67 -3.44 3.06 10.81
CA ASP A 67 -3.62 4.49 10.66
C ASP A 67 -5.12 4.84 10.69
N PRO A 68 -5.58 5.75 11.58
CA PRO A 68 -6.98 6.15 11.64
C PRO A 68 -7.49 6.77 10.33
N ASP A 69 -6.63 7.36 9.51
CA ASP A 69 -7.03 7.98 8.24
C ASP A 69 -7.50 6.93 7.22
N PHE A 70 -7.09 5.66 7.38
CA PHE A 70 -7.51 4.54 6.52
C PHE A 70 -8.52 3.59 7.21
N ALA A 71 -9.16 4.03 8.30
CA ALA A 71 -10.11 3.19 9.05
C ALA A 71 -11.41 2.84 8.28
N GLY A 72 -11.76 3.62 7.24
CA GLY A 72 -13.05 3.53 6.54
C GLY A 72 -13.13 2.55 5.36
N GLY A 73 -12.03 1.88 5.00
CA GLY A 73 -11.99 0.96 3.86
C GLY A 73 -12.91 -0.26 4.03
N ALA A 74 -13.58 -0.68 2.95
CA ALA A 74 -14.46 -1.86 2.97
C ALA A 74 -13.67 -3.18 3.09
N LEU A 75 -12.48 -3.23 2.49
CA LEU A 75 -11.56 -4.36 2.63
C LEU A 75 -10.67 -4.11 3.85
N ARG A 76 -10.72 -5.04 4.81
CA ARG A 76 -9.96 -4.97 6.06
C ARG A 76 -9.06 -6.19 6.18
N LEU A 77 -7.79 -5.96 6.50
CA LEU A 77 -6.77 -6.99 6.48
C LEU A 77 -6.17 -7.20 7.88
N LEU A 78 -5.86 -8.46 8.18
CA LEU A 78 -5.06 -8.86 9.33
C LEU A 78 -3.78 -9.53 8.78
N PRO A 79 -2.62 -8.85 8.84
CA PRO A 79 -1.38 -9.46 8.39
C PRO A 79 -0.94 -10.56 9.37
N PHE A 80 -0.43 -11.66 8.81
CA PHE A 80 0.28 -12.68 9.57
C PHE A 80 1.44 -13.21 8.75
N VAL A 81 2.47 -13.73 9.42
CA VAL A 81 3.66 -14.29 8.77
C VAL A 81 3.80 -15.74 9.19
N LEU A 82 3.96 -16.63 8.20
CA LEU A 82 4.37 -18.01 8.44
C LEU A 82 5.89 -18.12 8.36
N ARG A 83 6.53 -18.61 9.42
CA ARG A 83 7.99 -18.76 9.51
C ARG A 83 8.40 -20.20 9.73
N GLY A 84 9.56 -20.58 9.20
CA GLY A 84 10.14 -21.89 9.36
C GLY A 84 11.53 -21.98 8.73
N GLU A 85 12.03 -23.20 8.59
CA GLU A 85 13.22 -23.48 7.78
C GLU A 85 12.99 -22.99 6.34
N ALA A 86 14.02 -22.38 5.72
CA ALA A 86 13.88 -21.64 4.47
C ALA A 86 13.33 -22.50 3.31
N THR A 87 13.84 -23.72 3.13
CA THR A 87 13.36 -24.59 2.05
C THR A 87 11.92 -25.03 2.25
N LEU A 88 11.51 -25.30 3.49
CA LEU A 88 10.13 -25.62 3.81
C LEU A 88 9.21 -24.40 3.64
N ALA A 89 9.65 -23.22 4.09
CA ALA A 89 8.89 -21.98 3.95
C ALA A 89 8.65 -21.64 2.47
N SER A 90 9.66 -21.77 1.60
CA SER A 90 9.50 -21.57 0.16
C SER A 90 8.49 -22.53 -0.45
N ARG A 91 8.56 -23.83 -0.12
CA ARG A 91 7.60 -24.84 -0.61
C ARG A 91 6.17 -24.56 -0.15
N VAL A 92 6.00 -24.13 1.10
CA VAL A 92 4.67 -23.76 1.61
C VAL A 92 4.18 -22.49 0.92
N SER A 93 5.04 -21.49 0.71
CA SER A 93 4.69 -20.27 -0.01
C SER A 93 4.19 -20.55 -1.42
N GLU A 94 4.90 -21.37 -2.20
CA GLU A 94 4.49 -21.77 -3.56
C GLU A 94 3.14 -22.49 -3.56
N ASN A 95 2.92 -23.38 -2.58
CA ASN A 95 1.67 -24.10 -2.46
C ASN A 95 0.51 -23.16 -2.07
N LEU A 96 0.72 -22.26 -1.11
CA LEU A 96 -0.28 -21.27 -0.71
C LEU A 96 -0.67 -20.36 -1.88
N GLU A 97 0.31 -19.87 -2.65
CA GLU A 97 0.08 -19.09 -3.86
C GLU A 97 -0.78 -19.84 -4.88
N ALA A 98 -0.52 -21.14 -5.09
CA ALA A 98 -1.28 -21.95 -6.03
C ALA A 98 -2.72 -22.24 -5.59
N ILE A 99 -2.99 -22.36 -4.28
CA ILE A 99 -4.30 -22.84 -3.77
C ILE A 99 -5.20 -21.74 -3.24
N LEU A 100 -4.66 -20.65 -2.68
CA LEU A 100 -5.45 -19.63 -1.98
C LEU A 100 -6.29 -18.79 -2.93
N LEU A 101 -5.88 -18.68 -4.20
CA LEU A 101 -6.66 -18.00 -5.23
C LEU A 101 -8.07 -18.62 -5.35
N ASP A 102 -8.13 -19.95 -5.46
CA ASP A 102 -9.37 -20.72 -5.66
C ASP A 102 -10.06 -21.13 -4.35
N THR A 103 -9.28 -21.47 -3.32
CA THR A 103 -9.78 -22.13 -2.09
C THR A 103 -9.52 -21.32 -0.82
N GLY A 104 -9.07 -20.08 -0.93
CA GLY A 104 -8.66 -19.26 0.21
C GLY A 104 -9.80 -18.77 1.12
N MET A 105 -11.05 -19.17 0.91
CA MET A 105 -12.15 -18.78 1.79
C MET A 105 -11.91 -19.29 3.22
N ALA A 106 -11.97 -18.39 4.19
CA ALA A 106 -11.90 -18.75 5.59
C ALA A 106 -13.16 -19.56 5.97
N GLY A 107 -12.98 -20.55 6.84
CA GLY A 107 -14.11 -21.32 7.38
C GLY A 107 -15.10 -20.42 8.13
N ALA A 108 -16.37 -20.83 8.17
CA ALA A 108 -17.44 -20.07 8.82
C ALA A 108 -17.11 -19.73 10.29
N ASP A 109 -16.52 -20.68 11.02
CA ASP A 109 -16.12 -20.48 12.42
C ASP A 109 -15.04 -19.39 12.57
N THR A 110 -14.07 -19.35 11.63
CA THR A 110 -13.05 -18.29 11.61
C THR A 110 -13.66 -16.93 11.31
N ALA A 111 -14.58 -16.86 10.34
CA ALA A 111 -15.27 -15.63 9.99
C ALA A 111 -16.14 -15.11 11.16
N LEU A 112 -16.85 -16.02 11.85
CA LEU A 112 -17.67 -15.66 13.02
C LEU A 112 -16.80 -15.14 14.16
N LEU A 113 -15.71 -15.85 14.49
CA LEU A 113 -14.77 -15.42 15.52
C LEU A 113 -14.14 -14.06 15.18
N ALA A 114 -13.77 -13.83 13.93
CA ALA A 114 -13.22 -12.55 13.48
C ALA A 114 -14.24 -11.42 13.61
N GLN A 115 -15.51 -11.67 13.26
CA GLN A 115 -16.58 -10.69 13.41
C GLN A 115 -16.79 -10.30 14.88
N GLU A 116 -16.81 -11.27 15.79
CA GLU A 116 -16.91 -11.02 17.23
C GLU A 116 -15.68 -10.27 17.76
N ALA A 117 -14.48 -10.72 17.40
CA ALA A 117 -13.22 -10.16 17.90
C ALA A 117 -12.94 -8.74 17.39
N PHE A 118 -13.29 -8.44 16.14
CA PHE A 118 -13.03 -7.13 15.53
C PHE A 118 -14.22 -6.17 15.60
N GLY A 119 -15.39 -6.63 16.04
CA GLY A 119 -16.62 -5.84 16.03
C GLY A 119 -17.00 -5.38 14.62
N ALA A 120 -16.69 -6.18 13.60
CA ALA A 120 -16.89 -5.84 12.19
C ALA A 120 -17.88 -6.82 11.53
N THR A 121 -18.78 -6.30 10.70
CA THR A 121 -19.63 -7.15 9.87
C THR A 121 -18.79 -7.73 8.73
N ILE A 122 -18.66 -9.06 8.69
CA ILE A 122 -17.88 -9.77 7.69
C ILE A 122 -18.83 -10.48 6.74
N GLU A 123 -18.89 -10.01 5.49
CA GLU A 123 -19.62 -10.70 4.41
C GLU A 123 -18.79 -11.87 3.86
N HIS A 124 -17.49 -11.64 3.66
CA HIS A 124 -16.54 -12.60 3.13
C HIS A 124 -15.21 -12.49 3.87
N ALA A 125 -14.66 -13.61 4.31
CA ALA A 125 -13.31 -13.70 4.87
C ALA A 125 -12.48 -14.65 4.01
N ARG A 126 -11.27 -14.24 3.64
CA ARG A 126 -10.36 -15.06 2.85
C ARG A 126 -8.90 -14.83 3.23
N TYR A 127 -8.10 -15.86 3.07
CA TYR A 127 -6.65 -15.79 3.05
C TYR A 127 -6.18 -15.34 1.67
N LEU A 128 -5.14 -14.53 1.66
CA LEU A 128 -4.52 -13.99 0.45
C LEU A 128 -3.01 -14.09 0.64
N THR A 129 -2.30 -14.46 -0.42
CA THR A 129 -0.88 -14.12 -0.49
C THR A 129 -0.71 -12.62 -0.74
N VAL A 130 0.51 -12.13 -0.59
CA VAL A 130 0.84 -10.75 -0.97
C VAL A 130 0.61 -10.53 -2.46
N HIS A 131 0.88 -11.53 -3.31
CA HIS A 131 0.63 -11.42 -4.75
C HIS A 131 -0.88 -11.40 -5.07
N ASP A 132 -1.70 -12.23 -4.41
CA ASP A 132 -3.16 -12.18 -4.55
C ASP A 132 -3.70 -10.79 -4.17
N LEU A 133 -3.25 -10.24 -3.04
CA LEU A 133 -3.65 -8.91 -2.60
C LEU A 133 -3.22 -7.84 -3.61
N THR A 134 -1.98 -7.93 -4.08
CA THR A 134 -1.39 -7.02 -5.09
C THR A 134 -2.22 -7.04 -6.38
N ALA A 135 -2.54 -8.23 -6.91
CA ALA A 135 -3.37 -8.38 -8.10
C ALA A 135 -4.80 -7.86 -7.90
N MET A 136 -5.40 -8.11 -6.74
CA MET A 136 -6.73 -7.60 -6.41
C MET A 136 -6.75 -6.07 -6.34
N ILE A 137 -5.74 -5.44 -5.72
CA ILE A 137 -5.66 -3.97 -5.65
C ILE A 137 -5.38 -3.37 -7.02
N ALA A 138 -4.56 -3.99 -7.86
CA ALA A 138 -4.37 -3.60 -9.25
C ALA A 138 -5.71 -3.51 -10.00
N MET A 139 -6.52 -4.57 -9.92
CA MET A 139 -7.85 -4.61 -10.52
C MET A 139 -8.81 -3.56 -9.93
N GLN A 140 -8.74 -3.30 -8.63
CA GLN A 140 -9.54 -2.26 -8.00
C GLN A 140 -9.17 -0.87 -8.52
N TYR A 141 -7.88 -0.57 -8.64
CA TYR A 141 -7.40 0.69 -9.21
C TYR A 141 -7.75 0.85 -10.67
N GLU A 142 -7.65 -0.21 -11.48
CA GLU A 142 -8.16 -0.23 -12.86
C GLU A 142 -9.63 0.24 -12.91
N ASN A 143 -10.49 -0.34 -12.07
CA ASN A 143 -11.93 -0.08 -12.06
C ASN A 143 -12.32 1.33 -11.60
N VAL A 144 -11.45 2.03 -10.84
CA VAL A 144 -11.68 3.42 -10.41
C VAL A 144 -10.86 4.44 -11.22
N GLY A 145 -10.27 4.02 -12.33
CA GLY A 145 -9.52 4.90 -13.24
C GLY A 145 -8.14 5.31 -12.69
N LEU A 146 -7.51 4.44 -11.89
CA LEU A 146 -6.15 4.59 -11.36
C LEU A 146 -5.20 3.50 -11.87
N GLY A 147 -5.64 2.63 -12.79
CA GLY A 147 -4.83 1.53 -13.33
C GLY A 147 -3.51 1.99 -13.97
N ALA A 148 -3.47 3.17 -14.59
CA ALA A 148 -2.26 3.73 -15.18
C ALA A 148 -1.14 3.98 -14.14
N LEU A 149 -1.48 4.19 -12.86
CA LEU A 149 -0.50 4.36 -11.78
C LEU A 149 0.04 3.02 -11.26
N TRP A 150 -0.68 1.91 -11.50
CA TRP A 150 -0.33 0.61 -10.95
C TRP A 150 1.12 0.17 -11.26
N PRO A 151 1.65 0.30 -12.50
CA PRO A 151 3.04 -0.07 -12.78
C PRO A 151 4.07 0.66 -11.90
N VAL A 152 3.79 1.89 -11.49
CA VAL A 152 4.65 2.66 -10.58
C VAL A 152 4.62 2.04 -9.18
N LEU A 153 3.43 1.75 -8.66
CA LEU A 153 3.24 1.11 -7.34
C LEU A 153 3.85 -0.30 -7.34
N GLU A 154 3.58 -1.10 -8.36
CA GLU A 154 4.09 -2.45 -8.52
C GLU A 154 5.62 -2.48 -8.57
N THR A 155 6.24 -1.56 -9.33
CA THR A 155 7.70 -1.44 -9.38
C THR A 155 8.27 -1.14 -7.98
N ALA A 156 7.67 -0.19 -7.26
CA ALA A 156 8.09 0.15 -5.90
C ALA A 156 7.93 -1.03 -4.92
N LEU A 157 6.91 -1.86 -5.08
CA LEU A 157 6.61 -3.00 -4.20
C LEU A 157 7.48 -4.22 -4.49
N LEU A 158 7.56 -4.61 -5.77
CA LEU A 158 8.08 -5.92 -6.20
C LEU A 158 9.49 -5.85 -6.78
N SER A 159 9.91 -4.67 -7.26
CA SER A 159 11.21 -4.46 -7.91
C SER A 159 11.97 -3.30 -7.26
N PRO A 160 12.24 -3.35 -5.94
CA PRO A 160 12.88 -2.24 -5.23
C PRO A 160 14.23 -1.88 -5.88
N GLY A 161 14.42 -0.58 -6.14
CA GLY A 161 15.60 -0.05 -6.81
C GLY A 161 15.53 -0.05 -8.34
N GLN A 162 14.41 -0.49 -8.94
CA GLN A 162 14.12 -0.25 -10.35
C GLN A 162 13.40 1.09 -10.53
N GLU A 163 13.66 1.72 -11.67
CA GLU A 163 12.99 2.95 -12.09
C GLU A 163 11.76 2.64 -12.94
N CYS A 164 10.76 3.51 -12.89
CA CYS A 164 9.54 3.39 -13.68
C CYS A 164 8.97 4.75 -14.07
N TRP A 165 8.42 4.85 -15.28
CA TRP A 165 7.77 6.05 -15.78
C TRP A 165 6.27 5.83 -15.98
N LEU A 166 5.47 6.73 -15.44
CA LEU A 166 4.13 7.01 -15.94
C LEU A 166 4.23 8.18 -16.91
N ASP A 167 4.11 7.90 -18.20
CA ASP A 167 3.99 8.92 -19.24
C ASP A 167 2.87 8.53 -20.21
N GLN A 168 1.63 8.71 -19.75
CA GLN A 168 0.44 8.37 -20.51
C GLN A 168 -0.60 9.48 -20.32
N PRO A 169 -0.74 10.40 -21.29
CA PRO A 169 -1.80 11.40 -21.25
C PRO A 169 -3.19 10.71 -21.12
N PRO A 170 -4.10 11.25 -20.31
CA PRO A 170 -4.06 12.56 -19.65
C PRO A 170 -3.40 12.57 -18.26
N GLU A 171 -2.77 11.48 -17.82
CA GLU A 171 -2.18 11.44 -16.49
C GLU A 171 -0.95 12.36 -16.38
N PRO A 172 -0.75 12.98 -15.21
CA PRO A 172 0.50 13.65 -14.87
C PRO A 172 1.69 12.70 -15.03
N MET A 173 2.77 13.21 -15.60
CA MET A 173 4.00 12.44 -15.72
C MET A 173 4.59 12.17 -14.33
N VAL A 174 4.96 10.93 -14.08
CA VAL A 174 5.63 10.49 -12.84
C VAL A 174 6.87 9.70 -13.19
N HIS A 175 7.96 9.99 -12.48
CA HIS A 175 9.18 9.19 -12.50
C HIS A 175 9.44 8.61 -11.12
N LEU A 176 9.43 7.29 -11.00
CA LEU A 176 9.90 6.58 -9.82
C LEU A 176 11.38 6.31 -9.97
N MET A 177 12.18 6.81 -9.03
CA MET A 177 13.61 6.53 -8.92
C MET A 177 14.02 6.55 -7.44
N ASP A 178 14.95 5.68 -7.05
CA ASP A 178 15.44 5.57 -5.66
C ASP A 178 14.32 5.42 -4.60
N GLY A 179 13.21 4.77 -4.98
CA GLY A 179 12.05 4.57 -4.09
C GLY A 179 11.21 5.83 -3.85
N GLN A 180 11.41 6.89 -4.63
CA GLN A 180 10.67 8.14 -4.56
C GLN A 180 10.02 8.45 -5.90
N ALA A 181 8.83 9.03 -5.86
CA ALA A 181 8.09 9.46 -7.04
C ALA A 181 8.25 10.97 -7.25
N ARG A 182 8.69 11.37 -8.44
CA ARG A 182 8.79 12.76 -8.88
C ARG A 182 7.70 13.03 -9.89
N ILE A 183 6.85 14.01 -9.61
CA ILE A 183 5.66 14.34 -10.41
C ILE A 183 5.92 15.66 -11.12
N ALA A 184 5.73 15.69 -12.45
CA ALA A 184 5.90 16.92 -13.23
C ALA A 184 4.85 17.96 -12.81
N MET A 185 5.30 19.12 -12.33
CA MET A 185 4.48 20.28 -11.99
C MET A 185 4.54 21.31 -13.12
N LEU A 186 3.61 21.21 -14.05
CA LEU A 186 3.48 22.10 -15.20
C LEU A 186 2.73 23.38 -14.84
N ASP A 187 3.20 24.53 -15.31
CA ASP A 187 2.39 25.75 -15.40
C ASP A 187 1.34 25.62 -16.52
N ASP A 188 0.43 26.60 -16.63
CA ASP A 188 -0.66 26.59 -17.59
C ASP A 188 -0.16 26.60 -19.05
N ASP A 189 0.86 27.42 -19.34
CA ASP A 189 1.47 27.51 -20.68
C ASP A 189 2.19 26.21 -21.07
N ALA A 190 2.97 25.61 -20.15
CA ALA A 190 3.69 24.35 -20.36
C ALA A 190 2.71 23.20 -20.52
N TRP A 191 1.67 23.13 -19.68
CA TRP A 191 0.64 22.11 -19.81
C TRP A 191 -0.08 22.22 -21.14
N LEU A 192 -0.48 23.43 -21.55
CA LEU A 192 -1.18 23.68 -22.81
C LEU A 192 -0.31 23.32 -24.02
N ALA A 193 0.99 23.63 -23.98
CA ALA A 193 1.93 23.29 -25.05
C ALA A 193 2.01 21.77 -25.31
N LEU A 194 1.80 20.94 -24.29
CA LEU A 194 1.80 19.47 -24.37
C LEU A 194 0.45 18.88 -24.82
N GLN A 195 -0.61 19.69 -24.88
CA GLN A 195 -1.93 19.19 -25.28
C GLN A 195 -2.06 19.03 -26.81
N PRO A 196 -2.97 18.16 -27.28
CA PRO A 196 -3.34 18.09 -28.71
C PRO A 196 -3.82 19.45 -29.25
N GLU A 197 -3.67 19.66 -30.56
CA GLU A 197 -4.05 20.92 -31.22
C GLU A 197 -5.50 21.33 -30.97
N GLU A 198 -6.42 20.37 -30.89
CA GLU A 198 -7.83 20.63 -30.56
C GLU A 198 -7.99 21.34 -29.21
N MET A 199 -7.22 20.94 -28.20
CA MET A 199 -7.26 21.55 -26.87
C MET A 199 -6.55 22.91 -26.86
N ARG A 200 -5.45 23.06 -27.59
CA ARG A 200 -4.72 24.34 -27.70
C ARG A 200 -5.55 25.45 -28.36
N ASN A 201 -6.43 25.06 -29.29
CA ASN A 201 -7.33 25.97 -30.00
C ASN A 201 -8.74 26.05 -29.38
N ALA A 202 -8.95 25.44 -28.21
CA ALA A 202 -10.24 25.46 -27.52
C ALA A 202 -10.55 26.83 -26.90
N GLU A 203 -11.82 27.04 -26.56
CA GLU A 203 -12.25 28.21 -25.79
C GLU A 203 -11.54 28.23 -24.42
N SER A 204 -11.14 29.43 -23.95
CA SER A 204 -10.40 29.62 -22.69
C SER A 204 -11.04 28.92 -21.50
N ALA A 205 -12.38 28.92 -21.42
CA ALA A 205 -13.11 28.25 -20.34
C ALA A 205 -12.97 26.71 -20.37
N ARG A 206 -12.80 26.09 -21.55
CA ARG A 206 -12.53 24.64 -21.68
C ARG A 206 -11.09 24.33 -21.26
N ILE A 207 -10.14 25.17 -21.65
CA ILE A 207 -8.71 25.06 -21.28
C ILE A 207 -8.57 25.10 -19.76
N GLU A 208 -9.11 26.14 -19.11
CA GLU A 208 -9.04 26.33 -17.66
C GLU A 208 -9.63 25.14 -16.90
N ARG A 209 -10.83 24.68 -17.27
CA ARG A 209 -11.45 23.50 -16.63
C ARG A 209 -10.61 22.23 -16.78
N SER A 210 -9.92 22.07 -17.90
CA SER A 210 -9.11 20.88 -18.18
C SER A 210 -7.80 20.92 -17.39
N PHE A 211 -7.18 22.10 -17.28
CA PHE A 211 -6.01 22.30 -16.43
C PHE A 211 -6.32 22.09 -14.94
N ILE A 212 -7.46 22.59 -14.44
CA ILE A 212 -7.90 22.32 -13.06
C ILE A 212 -8.05 20.82 -12.80
N ARG A 213 -8.62 20.07 -13.75
CA ARG A 213 -8.73 18.60 -13.63
C ARG A 213 -7.36 17.94 -13.60
N PHE A 214 -6.42 18.38 -14.43
CA PHE A 214 -5.05 17.89 -14.42
C PHE A 214 -4.37 18.14 -13.06
N GLN A 215 -4.52 19.33 -12.49
CA GLN A 215 -4.00 19.65 -11.15
C GLN A 215 -4.66 18.82 -10.04
N MET A 216 -5.95 18.51 -10.16
CA MET A 216 -6.62 17.58 -9.26
C MET A 216 -6.04 16.16 -9.39
N ARG A 217 -5.74 15.70 -10.62
CA ARG A 217 -5.09 14.40 -10.85
C ARG A 217 -3.68 14.35 -10.27
N GLN A 218 -2.89 15.40 -10.39
CA GLN A 218 -1.57 15.51 -9.73
C GLN A 218 -1.65 15.27 -8.23
N ARG A 219 -2.59 15.93 -7.54
CA ARG A 219 -2.80 15.77 -6.10
C ARG A 219 -3.32 14.38 -5.73
N GLN A 220 -4.22 13.83 -6.54
CA GLN A 220 -4.75 12.47 -6.33
C GLN A 220 -3.65 11.42 -6.41
N ILE A 221 -2.78 11.51 -7.42
CA ILE A 221 -1.66 10.59 -7.61
C ILE A 221 -0.66 10.72 -6.45
N ALA A 222 -0.27 11.94 -6.08
CA ALA A 222 0.64 12.17 -4.96
C ALA A 222 0.10 11.58 -3.65
N ALA A 223 -1.17 11.86 -3.31
CA ALA A 223 -1.80 11.35 -2.10
C ALA A 223 -1.85 9.82 -2.07
N LEU A 224 -2.10 9.17 -3.22
CA LEU A 224 -2.13 7.71 -3.29
C LEU A 224 -0.73 7.10 -3.13
N LEU A 225 0.28 7.67 -3.78
CA LEU A 225 1.68 7.25 -3.60
C LEU A 225 2.10 7.38 -2.13
N GLU A 226 1.78 8.50 -1.49
CA GLU A 226 2.07 8.74 -0.07
C GLU A 226 1.34 7.76 0.85
N ALA A 227 0.08 7.40 0.55
CA ALA A 227 -0.66 6.38 1.32
C ALA A 227 0.03 5.01 1.29
N HIS A 228 0.63 4.65 0.13
CA HIS A 228 1.49 3.48 -0.04
C HIS A 228 2.92 3.66 0.52
N GLY A 229 3.20 4.77 1.20
CA GLY A 229 4.50 5.05 1.79
C GLY A 229 5.60 5.36 0.75
N ILE A 230 5.24 5.76 -0.46
CA ILE A 230 6.16 6.22 -1.50
C ILE A 230 6.20 7.75 -1.44
N PRO A 231 7.34 8.36 -1.06
CA PRO A 231 7.45 9.82 -1.04
C PRO A 231 7.17 10.41 -2.43
N ALA A 232 6.28 11.39 -2.50
CA ALA A 232 5.97 12.11 -3.73
C ALA A 232 6.50 13.55 -3.66
N THR A 233 7.17 13.97 -4.72
CA THR A 233 7.68 15.34 -4.87
C THR A 233 7.20 15.95 -6.17
N PHE A 234 7.14 17.28 -6.23
CA PHE A 234 6.71 18.02 -7.41
C PHE A 234 7.86 18.83 -7.97
N ASP A 235 8.21 18.57 -9.23
CA ASP A 235 9.28 19.29 -9.91
C ASP A 235 8.71 20.23 -10.96
N HIS A 236 9.08 21.50 -10.84
CA HIS A 236 8.55 22.53 -11.72
C HIS A 236 9.08 22.38 -13.15
N CYS A 237 8.16 22.19 -14.09
CA CYS A 237 8.44 22.04 -15.51
C CYS A 237 7.89 23.26 -16.24
N SER A 238 8.73 24.30 -16.38
CA SER A 238 8.33 25.54 -17.07
C SER A 238 8.20 25.34 -18.58
N SER A 239 7.44 26.21 -19.24
CA SER A 239 7.25 26.16 -20.69
C SER A 239 8.60 26.12 -21.45
N GLY A 240 8.70 25.21 -22.42
CA GLY A 240 9.92 24.97 -23.22
C GLY A 240 10.93 23.98 -22.62
N LEU A 241 10.75 23.55 -21.36
CA LEU A 241 11.51 22.43 -20.80
C LEU A 241 10.79 21.11 -21.08
N ASP A 242 11.57 20.07 -21.39
CA ASP A 242 11.06 18.70 -21.48
C ASP A 242 10.89 18.12 -20.07
N PRO A 243 9.66 17.77 -19.65
CA PRO A 243 9.41 17.23 -18.31
C PRO A 243 10.22 15.96 -18.00
N ARG A 244 10.48 15.11 -18.99
CA ARG A 244 11.32 13.92 -18.79
C ARG A 244 12.73 14.29 -18.36
N SER A 245 13.29 15.31 -19.00
CA SER A 245 14.63 15.80 -18.67
C SER A 245 14.68 16.40 -17.26
N VAL A 246 13.62 17.10 -16.82
CA VAL A 246 13.51 17.66 -15.46
C VAL A 246 13.41 16.55 -14.40
N LEU A 247 12.54 15.55 -14.63
CA LEU A 247 12.32 14.47 -13.66
C LEU A 247 13.46 13.44 -13.58
N SER A 248 14.39 13.44 -14.55
CA SER A 248 15.55 12.56 -14.56
C SER A 248 16.77 13.12 -13.81
N GLY A 249 16.80 14.43 -13.55
CA GLY A 249 17.95 15.14 -12.97
C GLY A 249 17.79 15.40 -11.49
#